data_AF-A0A914P1N5-F1
#
_entry.id   AF-A0A914P1N5-F1
#
_cell.length_a   1.000
_cell.length_b   1.000
_cell.length_c   1.000
_cell.angle_alpha   90.00
_cell.angle_beta   90.00
_cell.angle_gamma   90.00
#
_symmetry.space_group_name_H-M   'P 1'
#
loop_
_entity.id
_entity.type
_entity.pdbx_description
1 polymer ?
#
loop_
_entity_poly.entity_id
_entity_poly.type
_entity_poly.pdbx_seq_one_letter_code
_entity_poly.pdbx_strand_id
1 'polypeptide(L)'
;MLPFHPTKTFEILPSNPLTDTPFHFKIHSSENFIDLSKCYLFTEFRIRKENANGQYVNITLDENVAPIQMIGNTFINNMRISINGREIFNSNSLYAYKTYFSHELSYSLGAKSSHLNASGYYYDSGVSQETGASFNSRKNLFTNSRTAQFISKLDADLFNQPQYLVNHCEVDIEILPNDTKFLLIAPLPIGAQPTRYIFEVVSCKLYVKKLDLMDGLALDIARRLDVKPARYAIRKTMMKPEFHANLFMDQIPRRITLGLVANSDYVGHKSGALSIFNLLGAFHDMNEAIGFSGTPDNNGITYQQFGRTHCIYVFNLTNSGEDNGGTFDLIKNGSTAVNIKFNQAVPEGGVMLIVMGETDALIMLDKNRSITSDTTI
;
A
#
# COMPACT_ATOMS: atom_id res chain seq x y z
N MET A 1 -13.66 -14.61 -31.00
CA MET A 1 -13.14 -15.57 -29.99
C MET A 1 -11.74 -15.08 -29.63
N LEU A 2 -11.51 -14.59 -28.41
CA LEU A 2 -10.20 -14.04 -28.04
C LEU A 2 -9.12 -15.15 -28.16
N PRO A 3 -7.96 -14.89 -28.78
CA PRO A 3 -6.97 -15.92 -29.16
C PRO A 3 -6.06 -16.28 -27.97
N PHE A 4 -6.66 -16.60 -26.82
CA PHE A 4 -5.93 -16.85 -25.58
C PHE A 4 -6.18 -18.29 -25.11
N HIS A 5 -5.11 -19.03 -24.82
CA HIS A 5 -5.19 -20.29 -24.11
C HIS A 5 -5.68 -20.08 -22.67
N PRO A 6 -6.16 -21.14 -21.97
CA PRO A 6 -6.64 -21.00 -20.61
C PRO A 6 -5.55 -20.40 -19.71
N THR A 7 -5.85 -19.25 -19.11
CA THR A 7 -4.94 -18.61 -18.16
C THR A 7 -4.78 -19.47 -16.92
N LYS A 8 -3.54 -19.68 -16.48
CA LYS A 8 -3.20 -20.49 -15.30
C LYS A 8 -2.67 -19.59 -14.18
N THR A 9 -3.07 -19.89 -12.94
CA THR A 9 -2.53 -19.26 -11.74
C THR A 9 -1.43 -20.15 -11.18
N PHE A 10 -0.27 -19.56 -10.91
CA PHE A 10 0.90 -20.22 -10.37
C PHE A 10 1.12 -19.77 -8.93
N GLU A 11 1.39 -20.73 -8.05
CA GLU A 11 1.83 -20.47 -6.68
C GLU A 11 3.36 -20.37 -6.65
N ILE A 12 3.88 -19.29 -6.06
CA ILE A 12 5.30 -19.04 -5.89
C ILE A 12 5.56 -18.93 -4.39
N LEU A 13 6.49 -19.74 -3.91
CA LEU A 13 6.95 -19.73 -2.52
C LEU A 13 8.13 -18.76 -2.38
N PRO A 14 8.38 -18.22 -1.17
CA PRO A 14 9.57 -17.44 -0.91
C PRO A 14 10.82 -18.31 -1.11
N SER A 15 11.87 -17.69 -1.63
CA SER A 15 13.15 -18.34 -1.93
C SER A 15 13.93 -18.64 -0.65
N ASN A 16 13.68 -17.88 0.40
CA ASN A 16 14.27 -18.01 1.72
C ASN A 16 13.23 -18.41 2.78
N PRO A 17 13.65 -19.03 3.90
CA PRO A 17 12.76 -19.32 5.02
C PRO A 17 12.12 -18.05 5.58
N LEU A 18 10.86 -18.14 6.04
CA LEU A 18 10.12 -17.00 6.62
C LEU A 18 10.70 -16.46 7.94
N THR A 19 11.70 -17.12 8.51
CA THR A 19 12.46 -16.62 9.66
C THR A 19 13.53 -15.60 9.26
N ASP A 20 13.91 -15.59 7.98
CA ASP A 20 14.93 -14.71 7.44
C ASP A 20 14.26 -13.60 6.64
N THR A 21 14.46 -12.36 7.05
CA THR A 21 13.89 -11.18 6.40
C THR A 21 15.00 -10.41 5.70
N PRO A 22 14.82 -9.96 4.46
CA PRO A 22 13.55 -9.81 3.72
C PRO A 22 13.09 -11.07 2.97
N PHE A 23 11.79 -11.18 2.66
CA PHE A 23 11.23 -12.31 1.90
C PHE A 23 11.42 -12.10 0.39
N HIS A 24 12.04 -13.07 -0.28
CA HIS A 24 12.35 -12.98 -1.71
C HIS A 24 11.44 -13.86 -2.56
N PHE A 25 10.62 -13.26 -3.41
CA PHE A 25 9.85 -13.97 -4.43
C PHE A 25 10.47 -13.73 -5.80
N LYS A 26 10.62 -14.82 -6.56
CA LYS A 26 11.21 -14.78 -7.89
C LYS A 26 10.26 -15.37 -8.91
N ILE A 27 9.85 -14.56 -9.87
CA ILE A 27 9.13 -15.01 -11.07
C ILE A 27 10.18 -15.23 -12.16
N HIS A 28 10.55 -16.49 -12.38
CA HIS A 28 11.51 -16.84 -13.41
C HIS A 28 11.01 -16.46 -14.82
N SER A 29 11.97 -16.07 -15.65
CA SER A 29 11.79 -15.83 -17.07
C SER A 29 11.14 -17.05 -17.74
N SER A 30 10.02 -16.81 -18.44
CA SER A 30 9.26 -17.83 -19.15
C SER A 30 8.74 -17.30 -20.47
N GLU A 31 8.33 -18.19 -21.37
CA GLU A 31 7.66 -17.83 -22.63
C GLU A 31 6.28 -17.21 -22.40
N ASN A 32 5.69 -17.44 -21.23
CA ASN A 32 4.37 -16.96 -20.86
C ASN A 32 4.41 -15.46 -20.54
N PHE A 33 3.33 -14.78 -20.91
CA PHE A 33 3.07 -13.40 -20.51
C PHE A 33 2.55 -13.37 -19.08
N ILE A 34 2.88 -12.32 -18.33
CA ILE A 34 2.52 -12.22 -16.91
C ILE A 34 1.46 -11.13 -16.72
N ASP A 35 0.36 -11.47 -16.06
CA ASP A 35 -0.66 -10.51 -15.64
C ASP A 35 -0.33 -9.96 -14.26
N LEU A 36 0.44 -8.87 -14.23
CA LEU A 36 0.80 -8.17 -12.99
C LEU A 36 -0.42 -7.56 -12.30
N SER A 37 -1.51 -7.30 -13.03
CA SER A 37 -2.73 -6.76 -12.45
C SER A 37 -3.45 -7.77 -11.53
N LYS A 38 -3.15 -9.06 -11.70
CA LYS A 38 -3.70 -10.18 -10.95
C LYS A 38 -2.63 -10.97 -10.20
N CYS A 39 -1.69 -10.24 -9.60
CA CYS A 39 -0.77 -10.78 -8.61
C CYS A 39 -1.31 -10.55 -7.21
N TYR A 40 -1.46 -11.64 -6.45
CA TYR A 40 -2.00 -11.61 -5.10
C TYR A 40 -1.00 -12.22 -4.13
N LEU A 41 -0.83 -11.55 -3.00
CA LEU A 41 -0.06 -12.05 -1.87
C LEU A 41 -1.01 -12.71 -0.90
N PHE A 42 -0.73 -13.96 -0.57
CA PHE A 42 -1.41 -14.71 0.46
C PHE A 42 -0.53 -14.76 1.70
N THR A 43 -1.10 -14.41 2.84
CA THR A 43 -0.40 -14.39 4.11
C THR A 43 -1.22 -15.09 5.19
N GLU A 44 -0.52 -15.80 6.06
CA GLU A 44 -1.09 -16.39 7.27
C GLU A 44 -0.31 -15.88 8.47
N PHE A 45 -1.03 -15.30 9.42
CA PHE A 45 -0.43 -14.65 10.59
C PHE A 45 -0.86 -15.30 11.90
N ARG A 46 -0.04 -15.13 12.93
CA ARG A 46 -0.35 -15.52 14.31
C ARG A 46 0.13 -14.46 15.29
N ILE A 47 -0.61 -14.27 16.38
CA ILE A 47 -0.20 -13.42 17.50
C ILE A 47 0.13 -14.32 18.70
N ARG A 48 1.29 -14.11 19.33
CA ARG A 48 1.68 -14.75 20.59
C ARG A 48 2.12 -13.71 21.61
N LYS A 49 2.12 -14.09 22.88
CA LYS A 49 2.56 -13.26 24.01
C LYS A 49 3.87 -13.78 24.58
N GLU A 50 4.75 -12.87 24.99
CA GLU A 50 5.96 -13.21 25.74
C GLU A 50 5.64 -13.36 27.24
N ASN A 51 5.98 -14.51 27.82
CA ASN A 51 5.90 -14.74 29.26
C ASN A 51 7.09 -14.13 30.00
N ALA A 52 7.03 -14.08 31.34
CA ALA A 52 8.11 -13.60 32.20
C ALA A 52 9.46 -14.33 31.99
N ASN A 53 9.43 -15.56 31.45
CA ASN A 53 10.60 -16.37 31.12
C ASN A 53 11.12 -16.15 29.68
N GLY A 54 10.60 -15.17 28.94
CA GLY A 54 10.97 -14.90 27.54
C GLY A 54 10.42 -15.90 26.53
N GLN A 55 9.51 -16.79 26.93
CA GLN A 55 8.90 -17.79 26.05
C GLN A 55 7.59 -17.28 25.45
N TYR A 56 7.38 -17.58 24.16
CA TYR A 56 6.16 -17.21 23.45
C TYR A 56 5.03 -18.21 23.70
N VAL A 57 3.99 -17.76 24.37
CA VAL A 57 2.77 -18.53 24.66
C VAL A 57 1.56 -17.99 23.92
N ASN A 58 0.51 -18.81 23.87
CA ASN A 58 -0.74 -18.42 23.23
C ASN A 58 -1.44 -17.32 24.04
N ILE A 59 -2.06 -16.39 23.32
CA ILE A 59 -2.90 -15.34 23.92
C ILE A 59 -4.21 -15.95 24.43
N THR A 60 -4.78 -15.39 25.49
CA THR A 60 -6.08 -15.81 26.02
C THR A 60 -7.21 -14.91 25.50
N LEU A 61 -8.47 -15.32 25.69
CA LEU A 61 -9.66 -14.57 25.25
C LEU A 61 -9.77 -13.16 25.85
N ASP A 62 -9.27 -12.99 27.07
CA ASP A 62 -9.35 -11.72 27.80
C ASP A 62 -8.34 -10.68 27.31
N GLU A 63 -7.32 -11.09 26.56
CA GLU A 63 -6.27 -10.17 26.10
C GLU A 63 -6.78 -9.23 25.02
N ASN A 64 -6.62 -7.92 25.26
CA ASN A 64 -7.10 -6.88 24.38
C ASN A 64 -6.03 -6.52 23.34
N VAL A 65 -5.80 -7.41 22.37
CA VAL A 65 -4.83 -7.22 21.28
C VAL A 65 -5.48 -7.50 19.93
N ALA A 66 -5.25 -6.62 18.96
CA ALA A 66 -5.68 -6.76 17.57
C ALA A 66 -4.61 -6.21 16.63
N PRO A 67 -4.51 -6.72 15.39
CA PRO A 67 -3.68 -6.07 14.38
C PRO A 67 -4.25 -4.72 13.95
N ILE A 68 -3.41 -3.91 13.33
CA ILE A 68 -3.83 -2.73 12.57
C ILE A 68 -4.71 -3.11 11.36
N GLN A 69 -5.37 -2.11 10.77
CA GLN A 69 -6.20 -2.32 9.59
C GLN A 69 -5.41 -2.87 8.42
N MET A 70 -6.07 -3.68 7.60
CA MET A 70 -5.56 -4.18 6.32
C MET A 70 -4.20 -4.88 6.47
N ILE A 71 -4.10 -5.73 7.50
CA ILE A 71 -2.85 -6.41 7.87
C ILE A 71 -2.23 -7.21 6.72
N GLY A 72 -3.04 -7.66 5.75
CA GLY A 72 -2.55 -8.33 4.55
C GLY A 72 -1.63 -7.47 3.69
N ASN A 73 -1.70 -6.14 3.76
CA ASN A 73 -0.77 -5.23 3.10
C ASN A 73 0.09 -4.42 4.07
N THR A 74 -0.47 -3.97 5.19
CA THR A 74 0.24 -3.08 6.14
C THR A 74 1.33 -3.79 6.94
N PHE A 75 1.38 -5.13 6.91
CA PHE A 75 2.52 -5.88 7.44
C PHE A 75 3.83 -5.61 6.69
N ILE A 76 3.77 -5.06 5.47
CA ILE A 76 4.95 -4.75 4.66
C ILE A 76 5.46 -3.36 5.02
N ASN A 77 6.72 -3.29 5.44
CA ASN A 77 7.43 -2.05 5.68
C ASN A 77 7.95 -1.48 4.35
N ASN A 78 8.81 -2.27 3.70
CA ASN A 78 9.39 -1.92 2.42
C ASN A 78 9.16 -3.04 1.41
N MET A 79 8.78 -2.66 0.20
CA MET A 79 8.71 -3.53 -0.96
C MET A 79 9.59 -2.96 -2.06
N ARG A 80 10.48 -3.81 -2.57
CA ARG A 80 11.34 -3.52 -3.71
C ARG A 80 10.99 -4.47 -4.83
N ILE A 81 10.77 -3.93 -6.02
CA ILE A 81 10.50 -4.72 -7.22
C ILE A 81 11.54 -4.38 -8.26
N SER A 82 12.20 -5.42 -8.75
CA SER A 82 13.15 -5.34 -9.85
C SER A 82 12.68 -6.21 -11.00
N ILE A 83 12.89 -5.75 -12.22
CA ILE A 83 12.67 -6.57 -13.41
C ILE A 83 13.99 -6.64 -14.16
N ASN A 84 14.43 -7.85 -14.49
CA ASN A 84 15.73 -8.12 -15.13
C ASN A 84 16.90 -7.39 -14.42
N GLY A 85 16.90 -7.39 -13.08
CA GLY A 85 17.93 -6.74 -12.27
C GLY A 85 17.86 -5.21 -12.17
N ARG A 86 16.94 -4.54 -12.87
CA ARG A 86 16.70 -3.10 -12.72
C ARG A 86 15.53 -2.85 -11.77
N GLU A 87 15.78 -2.08 -10.71
CA GLU A 87 14.74 -1.64 -9.79
C GLU A 87 13.74 -0.72 -10.51
N ILE A 88 12.46 -1.04 -10.37
CA ILE A 88 11.36 -0.24 -10.94
C ILE A 88 10.48 0.40 -9.87
N PHE A 89 10.48 -0.16 -8.67
CA PHE A 89 9.63 0.29 -7.57
C PHE A 89 10.33 0.05 -6.24
N ASN A 90 10.28 1.06 -5.39
CA ASN A 90 10.74 1.00 -4.01
C ASN A 90 9.86 1.93 -3.17
N SER A 91 9.27 1.37 -2.12
CA SER A 91 8.38 2.12 -1.22
C SER A 91 9.10 2.93 -0.14
N ASN A 92 10.44 2.84 -0.03
CA ASN A 92 11.26 3.55 0.95
C ASN A 92 10.74 3.42 2.40
N SER A 93 10.39 2.20 2.81
CA SER A 93 9.88 1.90 4.16
C SER A 93 8.54 2.56 4.52
N LEU A 94 7.77 3.00 3.51
CA LEU A 94 6.48 3.64 3.68
C LEU A 94 5.35 2.88 2.96
N TYR A 95 5.54 1.59 2.68
CA TYR A 95 4.55 0.80 1.93
C TYR A 95 3.20 0.72 2.65
N ALA A 96 3.21 0.52 3.97
CA ALA A 96 1.99 0.49 4.78
C ALA A 96 1.20 1.80 4.67
N TYR A 97 1.88 2.95 4.70
CA TYR A 97 1.26 4.27 4.55
C TYR A 97 0.77 4.53 3.13
N LYS A 98 1.55 4.16 2.12
CA LYS A 98 1.12 4.25 0.71
C LYS A 98 -0.17 3.47 0.49
N THR A 99 -0.18 2.21 0.93
CA THR A 99 -1.35 1.34 0.76
C THR A 99 -2.54 1.88 1.54
N TYR A 100 -2.31 2.39 2.76
CA TYR A 100 -3.36 3.03 3.56
C TYR A 100 -3.98 4.21 2.82
N PHE A 101 -3.19 5.17 2.32
CA PHE A 101 -3.72 6.31 1.57
C PHE A 101 -4.47 5.87 0.31
N SER A 102 -3.89 4.98 -0.48
CA SER A 102 -4.53 4.49 -1.71
C SER A 102 -5.85 3.77 -1.42
N HIS A 103 -5.88 2.86 -0.45
CA HIS A 103 -7.10 2.11 -0.15
C HIS A 103 -8.16 2.92 0.59
N GLU A 104 -7.75 3.81 1.50
CA GLU A 104 -8.66 4.64 2.28
C GLU A 104 -9.28 5.75 1.43
N LEU A 105 -8.56 6.27 0.43
CA LEU A 105 -9.06 7.33 -0.43
C LEU A 105 -9.77 6.83 -1.69
N SER A 106 -9.30 5.75 -2.32
CA SER A 106 -9.80 5.34 -3.65
C SER A 106 -11.01 4.42 -3.62
N TYR A 107 -11.24 3.67 -2.54
CA TYR A 107 -12.35 2.70 -2.50
C TYR A 107 -13.61 3.29 -1.85
N SER A 108 -14.76 2.95 -2.44
CA SER A 108 -16.06 3.28 -1.86
C SER A 108 -16.32 2.50 -0.56
N LEU A 109 -17.24 3.00 0.25
CA LEU A 109 -17.68 2.34 1.48
C LEU A 109 -18.19 0.91 1.22
N GLY A 110 -18.87 0.68 0.09
CA GLY A 110 -19.33 -0.64 -0.31
C GLY A 110 -18.18 -1.62 -0.54
N ALA A 111 -17.08 -1.17 -1.14
CA ALA A 111 -15.88 -1.98 -1.32
C ALA A 111 -15.18 -2.29 0.02
N LYS A 112 -15.05 -1.26 0.87
CA LYS A 112 -14.45 -1.36 2.21
C LYS A 112 -15.19 -2.30 3.15
N SER A 113 -16.52 -2.36 3.04
CA SER A 113 -17.36 -3.27 3.84
C SER A 113 -17.51 -4.67 3.25
N SER A 114 -17.10 -4.89 1.99
CA SER A 114 -17.22 -6.18 1.30
C SER A 114 -15.85 -6.86 1.10
N HIS A 115 -15.28 -6.76 -0.10
CA HIS A 115 -14.13 -7.56 -0.52
C HIS A 115 -12.81 -7.15 0.14
N LEU A 116 -12.68 -5.91 0.65
CA LEU A 116 -11.49 -5.49 1.39
C LEU A 116 -11.34 -6.20 2.76
N ASN A 117 -12.38 -6.91 3.23
CA ASN A 117 -12.25 -7.81 4.37
C ASN A 117 -11.20 -8.91 4.11
N ALA A 118 -11.05 -9.36 2.86
CA ALA A 118 -10.07 -10.38 2.48
C ALA A 118 -8.61 -9.95 2.74
N SER A 119 -8.31 -8.65 2.67
CA SER A 119 -7.00 -8.07 3.02
C SER A 119 -6.91 -7.66 4.50
N GLY A 120 -7.96 -7.87 5.29
CA GLY A 120 -8.03 -7.57 6.72
C GLY A 120 -8.55 -6.17 7.04
N TYR A 121 -9.28 -5.53 6.14
CA TYR A 121 -9.93 -4.24 6.40
C TYR A 121 -11.31 -4.44 7.02
N TYR A 122 -11.55 -3.81 8.17
CA TYR A 122 -12.85 -3.84 8.84
C TYR A 122 -13.37 -2.42 9.04
N TYR A 123 -14.40 -2.04 8.29
CA TYR A 123 -14.98 -0.70 8.41
C TYR A 123 -15.57 -0.47 9.81
N ASP A 124 -15.34 0.72 10.37
CA ASP A 124 -15.99 1.22 11.58
C ASP A 124 -16.37 2.68 11.36
N SER A 125 -17.55 3.08 11.84
CA SER A 125 -17.95 4.48 11.95
C SER A 125 -17.35 5.17 13.19
N GLY A 126 -16.78 4.38 14.10
CA GLY A 126 -16.11 4.87 15.30
C GLY A 126 -14.89 5.74 15.01
N VAL A 127 -14.57 6.62 15.97
CA VAL A 127 -13.39 7.51 15.89
C VAL A 127 -12.13 6.88 16.49
N SER A 128 -12.22 5.70 17.11
CA SER A 128 -11.09 5.04 17.78
C SER A 128 -10.73 3.76 17.04
N GLN A 129 -9.43 3.51 16.85
CA GLN A 129 -8.93 2.22 16.37
C GLN A 129 -8.67 1.24 17.52
N GLU A 130 -8.74 1.70 18.77
CA GLU A 130 -8.47 0.92 19.99
C GLU A 130 -9.74 0.35 20.63
N THR A 131 -10.89 0.89 20.24
CA THR A 131 -12.21 0.53 20.77
C THR A 131 -13.23 0.57 19.65
N GLY A 132 -14.11 -0.44 19.56
CA GLY A 132 -15.15 -0.48 18.53
C GLY A 132 -15.43 -1.87 17.97
N ALA A 133 -16.38 -1.93 17.04
CA ALA A 133 -16.79 -3.17 16.40
C ALA A 133 -15.69 -3.72 15.47
N SER A 134 -14.96 -2.82 14.79
CA SER A 134 -13.84 -3.19 13.93
C SER A 134 -12.68 -3.78 14.72
N PHE A 135 -12.30 -3.15 15.84
CA PHE A 135 -11.27 -3.67 16.73
C PHE A 135 -11.63 -5.07 17.25
N ASN A 136 -12.87 -5.27 17.70
CA ASN A 136 -13.34 -6.57 18.16
C ASN A 136 -13.33 -7.63 17.05
N SER A 137 -13.72 -7.25 15.82
CA SER A 137 -13.67 -8.16 14.66
C SER A 137 -12.24 -8.59 14.35
N ARG A 138 -11.29 -7.65 14.33
CA ARG A 138 -9.86 -7.94 14.13
C ARG A 138 -9.27 -8.77 15.27
N LYS A 139 -9.61 -8.48 16.53
CA LYS A 139 -9.22 -9.27 17.70
C LYS A 139 -9.70 -10.72 17.58
N ASN A 140 -10.97 -10.90 17.20
CA ASN A 140 -11.58 -12.22 17.11
C ASN A 140 -10.84 -13.14 16.15
N LEU A 141 -10.21 -12.60 15.10
CA LEU A 141 -9.38 -13.36 14.14
C LEU A 141 -8.21 -14.10 14.76
N PHE A 142 -7.67 -13.63 15.89
CA PHE A 142 -6.45 -14.19 16.50
C PHE A 142 -6.68 -14.83 17.87
N THR A 143 -7.95 -14.98 18.28
CA THR A 143 -8.32 -15.61 19.56
C THR A 143 -7.63 -16.96 19.76
N ASN A 144 -7.10 -17.18 20.98
CA ASN A 144 -6.33 -18.37 21.34
C ASN A 144 -5.10 -18.62 20.45
N SER A 145 -4.51 -17.56 19.88
CA SER A 145 -3.40 -17.64 18.92
C SER A 145 -3.72 -18.51 17.70
N ARG A 146 -4.99 -18.55 17.28
CA ARG A 146 -5.36 -19.14 16.00
C ARG A 146 -4.71 -18.35 14.86
N THR A 147 -4.42 -19.04 13.77
CA THR A 147 -3.91 -18.39 12.57
C THR A 147 -5.04 -17.75 11.79
N ALA A 148 -4.76 -16.61 11.16
CA ALA A 148 -5.69 -15.93 10.27
C ALA A 148 -5.05 -15.74 8.90
N GLN A 149 -5.81 -16.06 7.86
CA GLN A 149 -5.37 -16.00 6.46
C GLN A 149 -5.93 -14.78 5.77
N PHE A 150 -5.08 -14.12 4.98
CA PHE A 150 -5.42 -12.93 4.22
C PHE A 150 -4.91 -13.07 2.79
N ILE A 151 -5.62 -12.43 1.87
CA ILE A 151 -5.18 -12.30 0.49
C ILE A 151 -5.34 -10.85 0.06
N SER A 152 -4.28 -10.30 -0.52
CA SER A 152 -4.25 -8.90 -0.91
C SER A 152 -3.53 -8.71 -2.24
N LYS A 153 -3.91 -7.67 -2.96
CA LYS A 153 -3.19 -7.25 -4.16
C LYS A 153 -1.98 -6.42 -3.74
N LEU A 154 -0.85 -6.62 -4.44
CA LEU A 154 0.35 -5.80 -4.28
C LEU A 154 0.10 -4.38 -4.83
N ASP A 155 0.32 -3.37 -4.00
CA ASP A 155 0.19 -1.95 -4.33
C ASP A 155 1.51 -1.40 -4.88
N ALA A 156 1.89 -1.89 -6.05
CA ALA A 156 3.00 -1.36 -6.84
C ALA A 156 2.49 -0.74 -8.14
N ASP A 157 3.19 0.29 -8.60
CA ASP A 157 2.71 1.16 -9.69
C ASP A 157 2.49 0.37 -11.00
N LEU A 158 3.39 -0.57 -11.31
CA LEU A 158 3.28 -1.45 -12.47
C LEU A 158 2.21 -2.55 -12.32
N PHE A 159 1.76 -2.83 -11.10
CA PHE A 159 0.72 -3.82 -10.81
C PHE A 159 -0.68 -3.22 -10.93
N ASN A 160 -0.78 -1.89 -11.03
CA ASN A 160 -2.03 -1.17 -11.17
C ASN A 160 -2.42 -0.87 -12.63
N GLN A 161 -1.57 -1.23 -13.60
CA GLN A 161 -1.88 -1.09 -15.03
C GLN A 161 -2.41 -2.42 -15.65
N PRO A 162 -3.30 -2.35 -16.65
CA PRO A 162 -4.02 -3.53 -17.17
C PRO A 162 -3.28 -4.34 -18.24
N GLN A 163 -2.13 -3.88 -18.74
CA GLN A 163 -1.36 -4.57 -19.77
C GLN A 163 -0.53 -5.71 -19.18
N TYR A 164 -0.43 -6.81 -19.94
CA TYR A 164 0.43 -7.93 -19.60
C TYR A 164 1.91 -7.56 -19.75
N LEU A 165 2.73 -7.98 -18.79
CA LEU A 165 4.17 -7.92 -18.94
C LEU A 165 4.61 -8.89 -20.04
N VAL A 166 5.43 -8.39 -20.96
CA VAL A 166 6.03 -9.19 -22.04
C VAL A 166 6.79 -10.40 -21.49
N ASN A 167 6.81 -11.47 -22.28
CA ASN A 167 7.54 -12.70 -21.98
C ASN A 167 9.06 -12.48 -21.83
N HIS A 168 9.75 -13.48 -21.28
CA HIS A 168 11.19 -13.47 -20.99
C HIS A 168 11.65 -12.37 -20.03
N CYS A 169 10.76 -11.85 -19.20
CA CYS A 169 11.09 -10.97 -18.09
C CYS A 169 11.17 -11.76 -16.80
N GLU A 170 12.26 -11.56 -16.06
CA GLU A 170 12.41 -12.00 -14.68
C GLU A 170 11.94 -10.89 -13.74
N VAL A 171 11.10 -11.24 -12.77
CA VAL A 171 10.59 -10.28 -11.77
C VAL A 171 11.03 -10.75 -10.39
N ASP A 172 11.81 -9.93 -9.71
CA ASP A 172 12.24 -10.13 -8.34
C ASP A 172 11.45 -9.20 -7.43
N ILE A 173 10.81 -9.75 -6.40
CA ILE A 173 10.03 -9.01 -5.41
C ILE A 173 10.63 -9.30 -4.04
N GLU A 174 11.08 -8.25 -3.38
CA GLU A 174 11.64 -8.30 -2.03
C GLU A 174 10.67 -7.59 -1.07
N ILE A 175 10.26 -8.31 -0.02
CA ILE A 175 9.30 -7.83 0.96
C ILE A 175 9.97 -7.82 2.34
N LEU A 176 10.17 -6.63 2.89
CA LEU A 176 10.61 -6.43 4.27
C LEU A 176 9.36 -6.23 5.15
N PRO A 177 9.10 -7.09 6.14
CA PRO A 177 7.99 -6.91 7.07
C PRO A 177 8.26 -5.77 8.06
N ASN A 178 7.17 -5.23 8.61
CA ASN A 178 7.17 -4.23 9.66
C ASN A 178 7.43 -4.84 11.03
N ASP A 179 7.93 -4.00 11.94
CA ASP A 179 8.09 -4.37 13.33
C ASP A 179 6.74 -4.68 13.98
N THR A 180 6.70 -5.69 14.84
CA THR A 180 5.47 -6.07 15.55
C THR A 180 4.83 -4.91 16.32
N LYS A 181 5.64 -3.96 16.82
CA LYS A 181 5.15 -2.77 17.53
C LYS A 181 4.21 -1.94 16.67
N PHE A 182 4.53 -1.78 15.40
CA PHE A 182 3.72 -1.06 14.43
C PHE A 182 2.44 -1.84 14.05
N LEU A 183 2.53 -3.18 14.01
CA LEU A 183 1.45 -4.03 13.53
C LEU A 183 0.34 -4.31 14.54
N LEU A 184 0.59 -4.10 15.83
CA LEU A 184 -0.33 -4.49 16.90
C LEU A 184 -0.84 -3.30 17.73
N ILE A 185 -2.16 -3.22 17.83
CA ILE A 185 -2.87 -2.37 18.78
C ILE A 185 -3.21 -3.25 19.99
N ALA A 186 -2.68 -2.88 21.16
CA ALA A 186 -3.02 -3.55 22.42
C ALA A 186 -3.20 -2.48 23.50
N PRO A 187 -4.43 -1.95 23.68
CA PRO A 187 -4.70 -0.91 24.65
C PRO A 187 -4.41 -1.43 26.05
N LEU A 188 -3.66 -0.65 26.85
CA LEU A 188 -3.29 -1.05 28.20
C LEU A 188 -4.41 -0.66 29.18
N PRO A 189 -4.90 -1.60 30.01
CA PRO A 189 -5.73 -1.26 31.16
C PRO A 189 -4.96 -0.33 32.10
N ILE A 190 -5.67 0.61 32.72
CA ILE A 190 -5.09 1.58 33.67
C ILE A 190 -4.37 0.83 34.79
N GLY A 191 -3.06 1.06 34.95
CA GLY A 191 -2.23 0.43 35.99
C GLY A 191 -1.59 -0.92 35.63
N ALA A 192 -1.77 -1.43 34.40
CA ALA A 192 -1.15 -2.67 33.94
C ALA A 192 0.22 -2.45 33.26
N GLN A 193 1.14 -3.39 33.45
CA GLN A 193 2.45 -3.39 32.78
C GLN A 193 2.31 -3.74 31.28
N PRO A 194 3.15 -3.17 30.40
CA PRO A 194 3.11 -3.45 28.97
C PRO A 194 3.43 -4.92 28.70
N THR A 195 2.44 -5.66 28.23
CA THR A 195 2.63 -7.02 27.74
C THR A 195 3.27 -6.97 26.36
N ARG A 196 4.35 -7.72 26.17
CA ARG A 196 5.01 -7.85 24.87
C ARG A 196 4.31 -8.92 24.05
N TYR A 197 3.90 -8.53 22.85
CA TYR A 197 3.31 -9.42 21.86
C TYR A 197 4.28 -9.57 20.70
N ILE A 198 4.26 -10.73 20.05
CA ILE A 198 4.95 -11.01 18.81
C ILE A 198 3.93 -11.29 17.70
N PHE A 199 4.15 -10.69 16.53
CA PHE A 199 3.36 -10.93 15.32
C PHE A 199 4.18 -11.79 14.38
N GLU A 200 3.67 -12.96 14.03
CA GLU A 200 4.40 -13.99 13.31
C GLU A 200 3.80 -14.23 11.94
N VAL A 201 4.65 -14.27 10.92
CA VAL A 201 4.29 -14.71 9.58
C VAL A 201 4.47 -16.22 9.51
N VAL A 202 3.35 -16.95 9.49
CA VAL A 202 3.32 -18.41 9.46
C VAL A 202 3.50 -18.94 8.04
N SER A 203 2.83 -18.30 7.08
CA SER A 203 2.94 -18.62 5.65
C SER A 203 2.87 -17.34 4.83
N CYS A 204 3.67 -17.27 3.76
CA CYS A 204 3.61 -16.21 2.77
C CYS A 204 3.76 -16.85 1.39
N LYS A 205 2.84 -16.56 0.47
CA LYS A 205 2.80 -17.15 -0.87
C LYS A 205 2.38 -16.10 -1.88
N LEU A 206 2.97 -16.12 -3.07
CA LEU A 206 2.61 -15.22 -4.16
C LEU A 206 1.86 -16.01 -5.24
N TYR A 207 0.65 -15.57 -5.55
CA TYR A 207 -0.14 -16.09 -6.68
C TYR A 207 0.03 -15.17 -7.88
N VAL A 208 0.53 -15.73 -8.98
CA VAL A 208 0.77 -15.01 -10.23
C VAL A 208 -0.02 -15.64 -11.35
N LYS A 209 -0.74 -14.82 -12.11
CA LYS A 209 -1.45 -15.28 -13.30
C LYS A 209 -0.54 -15.17 -14.53
N LYS A 210 -0.32 -16.29 -15.21
CA LYS A 210 0.42 -16.33 -16.49
C LYS A 210 -0.51 -16.73 -17.64
N LEU A 211 -0.19 -16.21 -18.81
CA LEU A 211 -0.95 -16.39 -20.04
C LEU A 211 -0.05 -16.99 -21.13
N ASP A 212 -0.54 -18.05 -21.75
CA ASP A 212 0.07 -18.67 -22.92
C ASP A 212 -0.59 -18.06 -24.17
N LEU A 213 0.21 -17.52 -25.08
CA LEU A 213 -0.26 -16.96 -26.35
C LEU A 213 -0.14 -18.00 -27.47
N MET A 214 -0.96 -17.87 -28.50
CA MET A 214 -0.76 -18.62 -29.75
C MET A 214 0.55 -18.18 -30.42
N ASP A 215 1.32 -19.13 -30.97
CA ASP A 215 2.64 -18.89 -31.57
C ASP A 215 2.66 -17.76 -32.59
N GLY A 216 1.63 -17.69 -33.45
CA GLY A 216 1.53 -16.63 -34.46
C GLY A 216 1.43 -15.22 -33.87
N LEU A 217 0.72 -15.06 -32.75
CA LEU A 217 0.59 -13.78 -32.06
C LEU A 217 1.86 -13.45 -31.27
N ALA A 218 2.47 -14.45 -30.62
CA ALA A 218 3.75 -14.27 -29.93
C ALA A 218 4.84 -13.80 -30.91
N LEU A 219 4.90 -14.40 -32.12
CA LEU A 219 5.83 -14.00 -33.18
C LEU A 219 5.54 -12.59 -33.71
N ASP A 220 4.27 -12.20 -33.85
CA ASP A 220 3.93 -10.84 -34.28
C ASP A 220 4.32 -9.79 -33.22
N ILE A 221 4.10 -10.09 -31.94
CA ILE A 221 4.54 -9.23 -30.83
C ILE A 221 6.07 -9.11 -30.81
N ALA A 222 6.80 -10.22 -30.99
CA ALA A 222 8.25 -10.21 -31.06
C ALA A 222 8.75 -9.34 -32.23
N ARG A 223 8.18 -9.48 -33.43
CA ARG A 223 8.49 -8.64 -34.60
C ARG A 223 8.20 -7.15 -34.36
N ARG A 224 7.12 -6.83 -33.63
CA ARG A 224 6.80 -5.43 -33.29
C ARG A 224 7.79 -4.86 -32.28
N LEU A 225 8.27 -5.68 -31.35
CA LEU A 225 9.22 -5.27 -30.32
C LEU A 225 10.59 -4.89 -30.90
N ASP A 226 10.96 -5.45 -32.06
CA ASP A 226 12.16 -5.04 -32.81
C ASP A 226 12.06 -3.60 -33.35
N VAL A 227 10.84 -3.12 -33.63
CA VAL A 227 10.61 -1.78 -34.20
C VAL A 227 10.28 -0.76 -33.11
N LYS A 228 9.48 -1.16 -32.10
CA LYS A 228 9.01 -0.27 -31.04
C LYS A 228 9.07 -0.97 -29.69
N PRO A 229 9.61 -0.33 -28.64
CA PRO A 229 9.61 -0.91 -27.30
C PRO A 229 8.18 -1.07 -26.77
N ALA A 230 7.97 -2.05 -25.90
CA ALA A 230 6.74 -2.18 -25.13
C ALA A 230 6.66 -1.02 -24.13
N ARG A 231 5.50 -0.37 -24.03
CA ARG A 231 5.30 0.86 -23.28
C ARG A 231 4.22 0.67 -22.22
N TYR A 232 4.62 0.76 -20.95
CA TYR A 232 3.74 0.66 -19.81
C TYR A 232 3.59 2.04 -19.18
N ALA A 233 2.44 2.67 -19.41
CA ALA A 233 2.09 3.90 -18.73
C ALA A 233 1.70 3.57 -17.29
N ILE A 234 2.34 4.21 -16.33
CA ILE A 234 2.09 4.02 -14.90
C ILE A 234 1.88 5.38 -14.22
N ARG A 235 1.12 5.35 -13.12
CA ARG A 235 1.12 6.41 -12.11
C ARG A 235 2.21 6.05 -11.12
N LYS A 236 3.37 6.74 -11.18
CA LYS A 236 4.45 6.53 -10.21
C LYS A 236 4.06 7.20 -8.90
N THR A 237 4.08 6.45 -7.81
CA THR A 237 3.81 6.98 -6.47
C THR A 237 5.11 7.16 -5.72
N MET A 238 5.37 8.36 -5.23
CA MET A 238 6.57 8.72 -4.48
C MET A 238 6.19 9.06 -3.05
N MET A 239 6.74 8.32 -2.10
CA MET A 239 6.53 8.53 -0.67
C MET A 239 7.73 9.25 -0.04
N LYS A 240 7.48 10.30 0.76
CA LYS A 240 8.52 11.01 1.51
C LYS A 240 8.07 11.32 2.94
N PRO A 241 8.87 10.97 3.97
CA PRO A 241 8.58 11.31 5.36
C PRO A 241 9.36 12.56 5.78
N GLU A 242 9.01 13.75 5.30
CA GLU A 242 9.87 14.93 5.49
C GLU A 242 9.10 16.25 5.56
N PHE A 243 9.61 17.19 6.38
CA PHE A 243 9.09 18.57 6.54
C PHE A 243 9.84 19.60 5.70
N HIS A 244 10.82 19.20 4.90
CA HIS A 244 11.56 20.16 4.11
C HIS A 244 10.66 20.82 3.06
N ALA A 245 10.88 22.12 2.84
CA ALA A 245 10.12 22.94 1.91
C ALA A 245 10.23 22.52 0.44
N ASN A 246 10.96 21.44 0.13
CA ASN A 246 11.33 21.05 -1.22
C ASN A 246 11.03 19.55 -1.38
N LEU A 247 9.75 19.22 -1.55
CA LEU A 247 9.26 17.85 -1.52
C LEU A 247 9.53 17.11 -2.83
N PHE A 248 9.32 17.76 -3.96
CA PHE A 248 9.55 17.16 -5.27
C PHE A 248 10.46 18.07 -6.08
N MET A 249 11.50 17.48 -6.65
CA MET A 249 12.45 18.12 -7.55
C MET A 249 12.28 17.47 -8.92
N ASP A 250 12.51 18.25 -9.97
CA ASP A 250 12.52 17.83 -11.38
C ASP A 250 11.17 17.47 -12.00
N GLN A 251 10.20 16.92 -11.25
CA GLN A 251 8.85 16.63 -11.73
C GLN A 251 7.79 17.11 -10.74
N ILE A 252 6.85 17.93 -11.21
CA ILE A 252 5.70 18.36 -10.41
C ILE A 252 4.68 17.20 -10.37
N PRO A 253 4.28 16.72 -9.18
CA PRO A 253 3.21 15.73 -9.06
C PRO A 253 1.89 16.25 -9.61
N ARG A 254 1.07 15.35 -10.13
CA ARG A 254 -0.33 15.65 -10.49
C ARG A 254 -1.21 15.77 -9.27
N ARG A 255 -0.94 14.92 -8.26
CA ARG A 255 -1.66 14.92 -7.00
C ARG A 255 -0.68 14.77 -5.85
N ILE A 256 -0.92 15.54 -4.79
CA ILE A 256 -0.20 15.43 -3.53
C ILE A 256 -1.20 15.12 -2.43
N THR A 257 -0.96 14.01 -1.73
CA THR A 257 -1.69 13.64 -0.52
C THR A 257 -0.77 13.81 0.68
N LEU A 258 -1.23 14.53 1.70
CA LEU A 258 -0.51 14.81 2.93
C LEU A 258 -1.26 14.22 4.11
N GLY A 259 -0.54 13.51 4.97
CA GLY A 259 -1.02 13.08 6.28
C GLY A 259 -0.02 13.48 7.37
N LEU A 260 -0.54 13.93 8.51
CA LEU A 260 0.27 14.19 9.71
C LEU A 260 0.05 13.07 10.71
N VAL A 261 1.15 12.51 11.23
CA VAL A 261 1.14 11.43 12.22
C VAL A 261 2.02 11.85 13.39
N ALA A 262 1.66 11.50 14.63
CA ALA A 262 2.56 11.71 15.76
C ALA A 262 3.85 10.89 15.56
N ASN A 263 5.01 11.41 15.93
CA ASN A 263 6.28 10.69 15.73
C ASN A 263 6.31 9.35 16.52
N SER A 264 5.63 9.31 17.67
CA SER A 264 5.41 8.08 18.43
C SER A 264 4.65 7.04 17.59
N ASP A 265 3.55 7.43 16.95
CA ASP A 265 2.72 6.54 16.14
C ASP A 265 3.42 6.13 14.83
N TYR A 266 4.29 6.98 14.28
CA TYR A 266 5.13 6.64 13.13
C TYR A 266 6.05 5.44 13.41
N VAL A 267 6.60 5.37 14.63
CA VAL A 267 7.47 4.27 15.07
C VAL A 267 6.67 3.12 15.73
N GLY A 268 5.33 3.25 15.84
CA GLY A 268 4.46 2.24 16.47
C GLY A 268 4.38 2.30 17.99
N HIS A 269 4.69 3.44 18.61
CA HIS A 269 4.51 3.69 20.04
C HIS A 269 3.14 4.29 20.30
N LYS A 270 2.25 3.49 20.88
CA LYS A 270 0.84 3.83 21.19
C LYS A 270 0.75 5.13 21.96
N SER A 271 0.18 6.17 21.36
CA SER A 271 -0.68 7.18 22.01
C SER A 271 -1.11 8.25 21.01
N GLY A 272 -2.42 8.33 20.74
CA GLY A 272 -3.12 9.58 20.47
C GLY A 272 -3.11 10.10 19.03
N ALA A 273 -4.20 9.85 18.31
CA ALA A 273 -4.51 10.58 17.10
C ALA A 273 -4.72 12.08 17.41
N LEU A 274 -4.01 12.95 16.68
CA LEU A 274 -4.10 14.40 16.75
C LEU A 274 -4.76 14.95 15.49
N SER A 275 -5.80 15.77 15.64
CA SER A 275 -6.13 16.82 14.67
C SER A 275 -6.92 17.94 15.35
N ILE A 276 -6.67 19.18 14.90
CA ILE A 276 -7.17 20.43 15.48
C ILE A 276 -7.62 21.39 14.34
N PHE A 277 -8.88 21.85 14.41
CA PHE A 277 -9.54 23.01 13.74
C PHE A 277 -10.04 22.96 12.28
N ASN A 278 -11.19 23.64 12.08
CA ASN A 278 -11.95 24.00 10.86
C ASN A 278 -11.72 23.15 9.60
N LEU A 279 -12.36 21.99 9.59
CA LEU A 279 -12.09 20.91 8.65
C LEU A 279 -13.07 20.87 7.48
N LEU A 280 -14.07 21.76 7.43
CA LEU A 280 -15.17 21.64 6.47
C LEU A 280 -14.72 21.91 5.03
N GLY A 281 -13.84 22.91 4.83
CA GLY A 281 -13.18 23.16 3.55
C GLY A 281 -12.27 21.99 3.16
N ALA A 282 -11.33 21.62 4.02
CA ALA A 282 -10.40 20.51 3.75
C ALA A 282 -11.09 19.16 3.51
N PHE A 283 -12.19 18.87 4.19
CA PHE A 283 -13.00 17.67 3.97
C PHE A 283 -13.74 17.73 2.63
N HIS A 284 -14.27 18.90 2.24
CA HIS A 284 -14.88 19.08 0.93
C HIS A 284 -13.84 18.95 -0.19
N ASP A 285 -12.71 19.65 -0.06
CA ASP A 285 -11.60 19.63 -1.01
C ASP A 285 -11.04 18.22 -1.17
N MET A 286 -10.89 17.46 -0.07
CA MET A 286 -10.51 16.04 -0.13
C MET A 286 -11.52 15.23 -0.96
N ASN A 287 -12.82 15.36 -0.68
CA ASN A 287 -13.87 14.60 -1.38
C ASN A 287 -14.01 15.01 -2.85
N GLU A 288 -13.75 16.26 -3.20
CA GLU A 288 -13.67 16.72 -4.58
C GLU A 288 -12.43 16.16 -5.28
N ALA A 289 -11.26 16.24 -4.65
CA ALA A 289 -10.01 15.80 -5.24
C ALA A 289 -9.96 14.29 -5.53
N ILE A 290 -10.62 13.48 -4.70
CA ILE A 290 -10.77 12.03 -4.90
C ILE A 290 -11.96 11.67 -5.80
N GLY A 291 -12.85 12.63 -6.10
CA GLY A 291 -13.97 12.46 -7.03
C GLY A 291 -15.24 11.83 -6.47
N PHE A 292 -15.44 11.86 -5.15
CA PHE A 292 -16.74 11.48 -4.56
C PHE A 292 -17.74 12.64 -4.53
N SER A 293 -17.27 13.90 -4.65
CA SER A 293 -18.14 15.07 -4.72
C SER A 293 -19.13 14.96 -5.89
N GLY A 294 -20.42 15.14 -5.63
CA GLY A 294 -21.49 15.06 -6.64
C GLY A 294 -21.87 13.63 -7.07
N THR A 295 -21.24 12.59 -6.50
CA THR A 295 -21.61 11.18 -6.73
C THR A 295 -22.48 10.65 -5.58
N PRO A 296 -23.32 9.62 -5.80
CA PRO A 296 -24.06 8.98 -4.71
C PRO A 296 -23.16 8.12 -3.80
N ASP A 297 -21.93 7.85 -4.23
CA ASP A 297 -20.94 7.06 -3.50
C ASP A 297 -20.10 7.93 -2.55
N ASN A 298 -19.53 7.29 -1.53
CA ASN A 298 -18.60 7.93 -0.60
C ASN A 298 -17.51 6.92 -0.18
N ASN A 299 -16.40 7.42 0.34
CA ASN A 299 -15.32 6.60 0.88
C ASN A 299 -15.57 6.14 2.33
N GLY A 300 -16.67 6.56 2.98
CA GLY A 300 -16.98 6.19 4.36
C GLY A 300 -16.26 6.97 5.45
N ILE A 301 -15.36 7.91 5.11
CA ILE A 301 -14.73 8.81 6.07
C ILE A 301 -15.75 9.86 6.48
N THR A 302 -16.17 9.82 7.74
CA THR A 302 -17.08 10.83 8.29
C THR A 302 -16.34 12.12 8.62
N TYR A 303 -17.05 13.25 8.64
CA TYR A 303 -16.48 14.53 9.08
C TYR A 303 -15.84 14.46 10.48
N GLN A 304 -16.43 13.67 11.38
CA GLN A 304 -15.90 13.47 12.73
C GLN A 304 -14.60 12.66 12.74
N GLN A 305 -14.49 11.65 11.88
CA GLN A 305 -13.26 10.88 11.70
C GLN A 305 -12.16 11.72 11.05
N PHE A 306 -12.50 12.49 10.01
CA PHE A 306 -11.55 13.42 9.38
C PHE A 306 -10.96 14.40 10.41
N GLY A 307 -11.79 14.90 11.32
CA GLY A 307 -11.34 15.82 12.37
C GLY A 307 -10.59 15.24 13.55
N ARG A 308 -10.45 13.92 13.65
CA ARG A 308 -9.80 13.27 14.81
C ARG A 308 -8.74 12.27 14.43
N THR A 309 -8.96 11.49 13.38
CA THR A 309 -8.14 10.32 13.02
C THR A 309 -7.69 10.27 11.57
N HIS A 310 -8.40 10.93 10.65
CA HIS A 310 -8.16 10.82 9.20
C HIS A 310 -7.96 12.21 8.58
N CYS A 311 -7.16 13.06 9.22
CA CYS A 311 -6.85 14.39 8.70
C CYS A 311 -5.86 14.26 7.53
N ILE A 312 -6.42 14.17 6.31
CA ILE A 312 -5.67 13.96 5.07
C ILE A 312 -5.98 15.12 4.12
N TYR A 313 -4.94 15.79 3.65
CA TYR A 313 -5.09 16.87 2.66
C TYR A 313 -4.72 16.33 1.29
N VAL A 314 -5.61 16.51 0.31
CA VAL A 314 -5.39 16.08 -1.07
C VAL A 314 -5.44 17.31 -1.97
N PHE A 315 -4.39 17.52 -2.74
CA PHE A 315 -4.27 18.64 -3.69
C PHE A 315 -4.08 18.10 -5.09
N ASN A 316 -5.00 18.45 -6.00
CA ASN A 316 -4.84 18.23 -7.43
C ASN A 316 -4.09 19.43 -8.03
N LEU A 317 -2.94 19.17 -8.62
CA LEU A 317 -2.05 20.15 -9.26
C LEU A 317 -2.18 20.11 -10.80
N THR A 318 -3.12 19.33 -11.31
CA THR A 318 -3.41 19.24 -12.74
C THR A 318 -4.03 20.54 -13.25
N ASN A 319 -3.70 20.92 -14.48
CA ASN A 319 -4.26 22.13 -15.09
C ASN A 319 -5.77 22.03 -15.32
N SER A 320 -6.26 20.81 -15.51
CA SER A 320 -7.67 20.49 -15.70
C SER A 320 -8.50 20.62 -14.42
N GLY A 321 -7.87 20.64 -13.24
CA GLY A 321 -8.56 20.44 -11.96
C GLY A 321 -9.11 19.02 -11.75
N GLU A 322 -9.10 18.18 -12.79
CA GLU A 322 -9.60 16.81 -12.79
C GLU A 322 -8.45 15.83 -13.01
N ASP A 323 -8.24 14.92 -12.06
CA ASP A 323 -7.29 13.80 -12.19
C ASP A 323 -7.98 12.45 -12.52
N ASN A 324 -9.31 12.42 -12.50
CA ASN A 324 -10.13 11.23 -12.78
C ASN A 324 -10.52 11.08 -14.26
N GLY A 325 -10.29 12.10 -15.09
CA GLY A 325 -10.49 12.05 -16.52
C GLY A 325 -9.31 11.36 -17.21
N GLY A 326 -9.55 10.56 -18.26
CA GLY A 326 -8.51 9.95 -19.10
C GLY A 326 -7.64 10.95 -19.89
N THR A 327 -7.57 12.19 -19.45
CA THR A 327 -6.80 13.28 -20.02
C THR A 327 -5.35 13.19 -19.56
N PHE A 328 -4.45 13.05 -20.54
CA PHE A 328 -3.02 13.18 -20.30
C PHE A 328 -2.67 14.66 -20.22
N ASP A 329 -2.12 15.09 -19.08
CA ASP A 329 -1.45 16.39 -19.02
C ASP A 329 0.02 16.20 -19.33
N LEU A 330 0.62 17.24 -19.91
CA LEU A 330 2.05 17.28 -20.11
C LEU A 330 2.77 17.23 -18.76
N ILE A 331 3.78 16.37 -18.67
CA ILE A 331 4.69 16.33 -17.52
C ILE A 331 5.36 17.69 -17.41
N LYS A 332 5.18 18.35 -16.26
CA LYS A 332 5.82 19.63 -15.97
C LYS A 332 7.03 19.41 -15.07
N ASN A 333 8.14 20.02 -15.46
CA ASN A 333 9.33 20.05 -14.64
C ASN A 333 9.29 21.28 -13.73
N GLY A 334 9.65 21.08 -12.47
CA GLY A 334 9.67 22.15 -11.48
C GLY A 334 9.89 21.62 -10.07
N SER A 335 9.87 22.53 -9.10
CA SER A 335 9.93 22.18 -7.68
C SER A 335 8.56 22.36 -7.04
N THR A 336 8.17 21.43 -6.16
CA THR A 336 6.97 21.58 -5.34
C THR A 336 7.33 21.70 -3.87
N ALA A 337 6.83 22.78 -3.27
CA ALA A 337 7.06 23.15 -1.87
C ALA A 337 5.75 23.13 -1.08
N VAL A 338 5.79 22.57 0.13
CA VAL A 338 4.68 22.63 1.08
C VAL A 338 5.13 23.38 2.31
N ASN A 339 4.37 24.43 2.67
CA ASN A 339 4.59 25.23 3.87
C ASN A 339 3.43 25.00 4.83
N ILE A 340 3.73 24.47 6.01
CA ILE A 340 2.73 24.19 7.06
C ILE A 340 2.99 25.15 8.23
N LYS A 341 1.93 25.82 8.69
CA LYS A 341 1.96 26.68 9.87
C LYS A 341 1.00 26.16 10.93
N PHE A 342 1.53 25.81 12.09
CA PHE A 342 0.72 25.41 13.24
C PHE A 342 0.31 26.63 14.06
N ASN A 343 -0.95 26.66 14.50
CA ASN A 343 -1.47 27.71 15.38
C ASN A 343 -1.20 27.43 16.87
N GLN A 344 -0.72 26.22 17.19
CA GLN A 344 -0.34 25.74 18.50
C GLN A 344 1.03 25.09 18.42
N ALA A 345 1.71 24.97 19.56
CA ALA A 345 2.96 24.22 19.62
C ALA A 345 2.74 22.75 19.23
N VAL A 346 3.68 22.19 18.48
CA VAL A 346 3.69 20.77 18.14
C VAL A 346 3.78 19.95 19.46
N PRO A 347 3.01 18.85 19.59
CA PRO A 347 3.07 18.00 20.77
C PRO A 347 4.48 17.50 21.11
N GLU A 348 4.67 17.19 22.39
CA GLU A 348 5.92 16.58 22.88
C GLU A 348 6.18 15.26 22.15
N GLY A 349 7.38 15.11 21.58
CA GLY A 349 7.75 13.99 20.70
C GLY A 349 7.72 14.32 19.20
N GLY A 350 7.10 15.42 18.79
CA GLY A 350 7.06 15.89 17.40
C GLY A 350 5.99 15.20 16.56
N VAL A 351 5.76 15.74 15.36
CA VAL A 351 4.91 15.15 14.33
C VAL A 351 5.77 14.74 13.14
N MET A 352 5.29 13.81 12.32
CA MET A 352 5.85 13.42 11.05
C MET A 352 4.86 13.75 9.92
N LEU A 353 5.34 14.42 8.88
CA LEU A 353 4.59 14.65 7.65
C LEU A 353 4.89 13.50 6.70
N ILE A 354 3.83 12.80 6.29
CA ILE A 354 3.90 11.77 5.26
C ILE A 354 3.30 12.36 3.99
N VAL A 355 4.14 12.46 2.96
CA VAL A 355 3.77 13.01 1.66
C VAL A 355 3.73 11.87 0.64
N MET A 356 2.62 11.74 -0.05
CA MET A 356 2.45 10.89 -1.22
C MET A 356 2.25 11.78 -2.45
N GLY A 357 3.23 11.77 -3.35
CA GLY A 357 3.12 12.42 -4.66
C GLY A 357 2.86 11.40 -5.75
N GLU A 358 1.96 11.73 -6.68
CA GLU A 358 1.67 10.90 -7.84
C GLU A 358 2.12 11.62 -9.12
N THR A 359 2.95 10.95 -9.91
CA THR A 359 3.48 11.47 -11.17
C THR A 359 3.25 10.51 -12.32
N ASP A 360 3.36 11.03 -13.53
CA ASP A 360 3.21 10.24 -14.75
C ASP A 360 4.57 9.68 -15.11
N ALA A 361 4.65 8.37 -15.32
CA ALA A 361 5.86 7.75 -15.79
C ALA A 361 5.56 6.72 -16.87
N LEU A 362 6.54 6.53 -17.76
CA LEU A 362 6.52 5.53 -18.80
C LEU A 362 7.67 4.57 -18.56
N ILE A 363 7.35 3.28 -18.39
CA ILE A 363 8.33 2.20 -18.39
C ILE A 363 8.36 1.59 -19.78
N MET A 364 9.55 1.54 -20.38
CA MET A 364 9.79 0.96 -21.69
C MET A 364 10.63 -0.30 -21.57
N LEU A 365 10.21 -1.36 -22.27
CA LEU A 365 11.02 -2.57 -22.45
C LEU A 365 11.39 -2.71 -23.92
N ASP A 366 12.69 -2.80 -24.20
CA ASP A 366 13.21 -3.02 -25.55
C ASP A 366 13.21 -4.51 -25.95
N LYS A 367 13.70 -4.80 -27.15
CA LYS A 367 13.83 -6.18 -27.66
C LYS A 367 14.69 -7.08 -26.78
N ASN A 368 15.68 -6.52 -26.08
CA ASN A 368 16.57 -7.24 -25.16
C ASN A 368 15.98 -7.36 -23.75
N ARG A 369 14.74 -6.88 -23.55
CA ARG A 369 14.08 -6.76 -22.24
C ARG A 369 14.85 -5.86 -21.27
N SER A 370 15.67 -4.96 -21.80
CA SER A 370 16.26 -3.88 -21.02
C SER A 370 15.17 -2.86 -20.72
N ILE A 371 15.12 -2.44 -19.46
CA ILE A 371 14.16 -1.45 -19.00
C ILE A 371 14.77 -0.06 -19.14
N THR A 372 13.98 0.87 -19.66
CA THR A 372 14.23 2.31 -19.60
C THR A 372 13.02 3.02 -19.02
N SER A 373 13.26 4.04 -18.20
CA SER A 373 12.23 4.90 -17.61
C SER A 373 12.50 6.34 -18.01
N ASP A 374 11.44 7.09 -18.33
CA ASP A 374 11.55 8.51 -18.70
C ASP A 374 11.84 9.42 -17.48
N THR A 375 11.60 8.91 -16.27
CA THR A 375 11.92 9.60 -15.02
C THR A 375 13.16 8.98 -14.37
N THR A 376 13.99 9.82 -13.75
CA THR A 376 15.06 9.38 -12.85
C THR A 376 14.42 8.53 -11.73
N ILE A 377 15.01 7.36 -11.48
CA ILE A 377 14.45 6.37 -10.54
C ILE A 377 14.45 6.95 -9.14
#